data_AF-A0A0Q6VJE4-F1
#
_entry.id   AF-A0A0Q6VJE4-F1
#
_cell.length_a   1.000
_cell.length_b   1.000
_cell.length_c   1.000
_cell.angle_alpha   90.00
_cell.angle_beta   90.00
_cell.angle_gamma   90.00
#
_symmetry.space_group_name_H-M   'P 1'
#
loop_
_entity.id
_entity.type
_entity.pdbx_description
1 polymer ?
#
loop_
_entity_poly.entity_id
_entity_poly.type
_entity_poly.pdbx_seq_one_letter_code
_entity_poly.pdbx_strand_id
1 'polypeptide(L)'
;MVVVTVTYRLGVLGHYHPDDHTGPSPATTDQTTAIEWVHRHIQELGGDPNRITLVGQSAGASSIEVMLRWGLGPHVTGAILQSGNLCDPSISRSLVQAREHSASFDVLMKSVDPRGLPVSALLQYQDEFTRLNAGPTWAPARPDIEQPLDLALLGGWNTDDDLPFTVMSHNLDALTWHHRELLEAQAHADTASLYAEPTLEALGESYANGRPAWAYQFTWSAPGSPWGACHCIEIPFVLGAQYAWRHAPMLHGVPSDQLETYGRQMRQAWAEFARHANPGGEWRPWTPHEGAINLVPDLWGEV
;
A
#
# COMPACT_ATOMS: atom_id res chain seq x y z
N MET A 1 13.11 -12.96 13.55
CA MET A 1 11.83 -12.55 12.93
C MET A 1 11.57 -13.52 11.81
N VAL A 2 10.33 -13.95 11.63
CA VAL A 2 9.90 -14.73 10.46
C VAL A 2 9.19 -13.78 9.52
N VAL A 3 9.56 -13.80 8.25
CA VAL A 3 8.91 -13.01 7.20
C VAL A 3 8.08 -13.95 6.36
N VAL A 4 6.80 -13.62 6.18
CA VAL A 4 5.88 -14.39 5.35
C VAL A 4 5.36 -13.50 4.24
N THR A 5 5.55 -13.94 3.00
CA THR A 5 4.96 -13.30 1.81
C THR A 5 3.77 -14.12 1.36
N VAL A 6 2.65 -13.46 1.08
CA VAL A 6 1.40 -14.10 0.66
C VAL A 6 0.99 -13.63 -0.72
N THR A 7 0.28 -14.47 -1.44
CA THR A 7 -0.35 -14.13 -2.73
C THR A 7 -1.87 -14.15 -2.57
N TYR A 8 -2.56 -13.28 -3.29
CA TYR A 8 -4.02 -13.21 -3.31
C TYR A 8 -4.51 -12.96 -4.74
N ARG A 9 -5.79 -13.24 -5.01
CA ARG A 9 -6.39 -13.00 -6.33
C ARG A 9 -6.42 -11.51 -6.67
N LEU A 10 -6.21 -11.18 -7.94
CA LEU A 10 -6.20 -9.80 -8.46
C LEU A 10 -7.28 -9.60 -9.52
N GLY A 11 -7.54 -8.34 -9.87
CA GLY A 11 -8.47 -7.99 -10.94
C GLY A 11 -9.89 -8.48 -10.68
N VAL A 12 -10.60 -8.83 -11.74
CA VAL A 12 -11.95 -9.42 -11.70
C VAL A 12 -12.01 -10.68 -10.84
N LEU A 13 -10.94 -11.48 -10.81
CA LEU A 13 -10.90 -12.71 -10.00
C LEU A 13 -10.86 -12.44 -8.49
N GLY A 14 -10.33 -11.28 -8.10
CA GLY A 14 -10.16 -10.87 -6.70
C GLY A 14 -11.24 -9.93 -6.20
N HIS A 15 -11.85 -9.15 -7.08
CA HIS A 15 -12.68 -8.00 -6.70
C HIS A 15 -14.05 -7.93 -7.37
N TYR A 16 -14.44 -8.94 -8.16
CA TYR A 16 -15.81 -9.05 -8.65
C TYR A 16 -16.80 -9.21 -7.48
N HIS A 17 -17.89 -8.44 -7.52
CA HIS A 17 -18.85 -8.29 -6.44
C HIS A 17 -20.28 -8.34 -6.99
N PRO A 18 -20.89 -9.54 -7.12
CA PRO A 18 -22.26 -9.65 -7.62
C PRO A 18 -23.26 -9.02 -6.64
N ASP A 19 -24.46 -8.68 -7.13
CA ASP A 19 -25.48 -7.94 -6.38
C ASP A 19 -25.87 -8.58 -5.04
N ASP A 20 -25.79 -9.91 -4.93
CA ASP A 20 -26.13 -10.68 -3.74
C ASP A 20 -24.98 -10.84 -2.74
N HIS A 21 -23.75 -10.44 -3.10
CA HIS A 21 -22.61 -10.52 -2.21
C HIS A 21 -22.58 -9.30 -1.27
N THR A 22 -22.49 -9.55 0.04
CA THR A 22 -22.47 -8.52 1.09
C THR A 22 -21.19 -8.55 1.92
N GLY A 23 -20.26 -9.46 1.60
CA GLY A 23 -19.05 -9.69 2.36
C GLY A 23 -17.81 -9.02 1.73
N PRO A 24 -16.63 -9.25 2.32
CA PRO A 24 -15.37 -8.77 1.75
C PRO A 24 -15.12 -9.37 0.36
N SER A 25 -14.30 -8.70 -0.45
CA SER A 25 -13.93 -9.21 -1.77
C SER A 25 -13.15 -10.53 -1.67
N PRO A 26 -13.21 -11.43 -2.68
CA PRO A 26 -12.44 -12.68 -2.68
C PRO A 26 -10.94 -12.50 -2.37
N ALA A 27 -10.32 -11.43 -2.88
CA ALA A 27 -8.94 -11.04 -2.57
C ALA A 27 -8.71 -10.74 -1.08
N THR A 28 -9.65 -10.04 -0.45
CA THR A 28 -9.61 -9.73 0.99
C THR A 28 -9.77 -11.03 1.82
N THR A 29 -10.62 -11.95 1.37
CA THR A 29 -10.77 -13.27 1.99
C THR A 29 -9.50 -14.12 1.85
N ASP A 30 -8.80 -14.07 0.71
CA ASP A 30 -7.52 -14.76 0.52
C ASP A 30 -6.48 -14.27 1.53
N GLN A 31 -6.34 -12.96 1.67
CA GLN A 31 -5.39 -12.34 2.62
C GLN A 31 -5.72 -12.71 4.06
N THR A 32 -7.00 -12.65 4.44
CA THR A 32 -7.45 -13.04 5.79
C THR A 32 -7.19 -14.53 6.05
N THR A 33 -7.45 -15.40 5.06
CA THR A 33 -7.17 -16.84 5.16
C THR A 33 -5.68 -17.10 5.35
N ALA A 34 -4.82 -16.32 4.70
CA ALA A 34 -3.38 -16.43 4.87
C ALA A 34 -2.94 -16.01 6.28
N ILE A 35 -3.54 -14.97 6.86
CA ILE A 35 -3.29 -14.58 8.26
C ILE A 35 -3.72 -15.70 9.22
N GLU A 36 -4.88 -16.31 9.01
CA GLU A 36 -5.34 -17.45 9.81
C GLU A 36 -4.44 -18.69 9.68
N TRP A 37 -3.84 -18.89 8.50
CA TRP A 37 -2.82 -19.92 8.32
C TRP A 37 -1.53 -19.58 9.08
N VAL A 38 -1.04 -18.34 8.97
CA VAL A 38 0.14 -17.88 9.71
C VAL A 38 -0.08 -18.03 11.21
N HIS A 39 -1.18 -17.52 11.76
CA HIS A 39 -1.49 -17.64 13.18
C HIS A 39 -1.48 -19.11 13.65
N ARG A 40 -1.99 -20.06 12.86
CA ARG A 40 -2.03 -21.48 13.22
C ARG A 40 -0.68 -22.20 13.11
N HIS A 41 0.21 -21.78 12.21
CA HIS A 41 1.39 -22.58 11.83
C HIS A 41 2.74 -21.88 12.05
N ILE A 42 2.78 -20.56 12.26
CA ILE A 42 4.04 -19.81 12.28
C ILE A 42 4.96 -20.23 13.43
N GLN A 43 4.41 -20.76 14.52
CA GLN A 43 5.20 -21.30 15.63
C GLN A 43 6.13 -22.45 15.20
N GLU A 44 5.70 -23.28 14.25
CA GLU A 44 6.51 -24.38 13.70
C GLU A 44 7.71 -23.87 12.89
N LEU A 45 7.62 -22.62 12.40
CA LEU A 45 8.67 -21.93 11.66
C LEU A 45 9.51 -20.99 12.55
N GLY A 46 9.28 -21.01 13.87
CA GLY A 46 9.99 -20.19 14.85
C GLY A 46 9.46 -18.76 15.00
N GLY A 47 8.27 -18.46 14.49
CA GLY A 47 7.58 -17.19 14.74
C GLY A 47 6.71 -17.23 15.99
N ASP A 48 6.26 -16.06 16.44
CA ASP A 48 5.32 -15.92 17.56
C ASP A 48 3.92 -15.61 16.99
N PRO A 49 2.93 -16.51 17.13
CA PRO A 49 1.59 -16.28 16.61
C PRO A 49 0.87 -15.11 17.31
N ASN A 50 1.32 -14.67 18.49
CA ASN A 50 0.75 -13.52 19.20
C ASN A 50 1.42 -12.19 18.80
N ARG A 51 2.32 -12.19 17.81
CA ARG A 51 3.02 -11.01 17.32
C ARG A 51 3.06 -11.02 15.80
N ILE A 52 1.90 -10.79 15.20
CA ILE A 52 1.72 -10.68 13.75
C ILE A 52 1.62 -9.21 13.39
N THR A 53 2.60 -8.72 12.62
CA THR A 53 2.58 -7.39 12.03
C THR A 53 2.38 -7.50 10.53
N LEU A 54 1.38 -6.78 10.00
CA LEU A 54 1.17 -6.68 8.56
C LEU A 54 2.02 -5.55 7.98
N VAL A 55 2.57 -5.77 6.79
CA VAL A 55 3.35 -4.76 6.07
C VAL A 55 2.84 -4.75 4.64
N GLY A 56 2.36 -3.60 4.19
CA GLY A 56 1.79 -3.43 2.87
C GLY A 56 2.29 -2.13 2.25
N GLN A 57 2.48 -2.17 0.93
CA GLN A 57 2.85 -1.00 0.13
C GLN A 57 1.79 -0.76 -0.94
N SER A 58 1.44 0.50 -1.21
CA SER A 58 0.45 0.89 -2.22
C SER A 58 -0.89 0.18 -1.98
N ALA A 59 -1.43 -0.51 -2.99
CA ALA A 59 -2.63 -1.34 -2.88
C ALA A 59 -2.56 -2.39 -1.76
N GLY A 60 -1.37 -2.81 -1.32
CA GLY A 60 -1.18 -3.67 -0.15
C GLY A 60 -1.47 -2.95 1.17
N ALA A 61 -1.07 -1.67 1.31
CA ALA A 61 -1.41 -0.86 2.47
C ALA A 61 -2.92 -0.59 2.52
N SER A 62 -3.52 -0.23 1.38
CA SER A 62 -4.98 -0.09 1.27
C SER A 62 -5.71 -1.41 1.55
N SER A 63 -5.16 -2.55 1.13
CA SER A 63 -5.74 -3.87 1.44
C SER A 63 -5.72 -4.19 2.94
N ILE A 64 -4.63 -3.84 3.65
CA ILE A 64 -4.54 -3.98 5.10
C ILE A 64 -5.62 -3.12 5.76
N GLU A 65 -5.72 -1.85 5.37
CA GLU A 65 -6.70 -0.92 5.94
C GLU A 65 -8.13 -1.43 5.72
N VAL A 66 -8.51 -1.77 4.49
CA VAL A 66 -9.85 -2.31 4.18
C VAL A 66 -10.13 -3.59 4.96
N MET A 67 -9.17 -4.51 5.06
CA MET A 67 -9.31 -5.74 5.84
C MET A 67 -9.59 -5.43 7.32
N LEU A 68 -8.87 -4.48 7.92
CA LEU A 68 -9.09 -4.04 9.29
C LEU A 68 -10.47 -3.38 9.46
N ARG A 69 -10.94 -2.60 8.47
CA ARG A 69 -12.30 -2.03 8.49
C ARG A 69 -13.39 -3.08 8.50
N TRP A 70 -13.16 -4.24 7.87
CA TRP A 70 -14.07 -5.40 7.98
C TRP A 70 -14.03 -6.09 9.34
N GLY A 71 -13.12 -5.70 10.25
CA GLY A 71 -12.88 -6.40 11.51
C GLY A 71 -12.16 -7.74 11.34
N LEU A 72 -11.44 -7.91 10.23
CA LEU A 72 -10.71 -9.14 9.92
C LEU A 72 -9.26 -9.05 10.42
N GLY A 73 -8.65 -10.20 10.68
CA GLY A 73 -7.31 -10.28 11.25
C GLY A 73 -7.24 -10.03 12.77
N PRO A 74 -8.08 -10.68 13.61
CA PRO A 74 -8.08 -10.47 15.07
C PRO A 74 -6.75 -10.81 15.76
N HIS A 75 -5.84 -11.48 15.06
CA HIS A 75 -4.51 -11.88 15.54
C HIS A 75 -3.42 -10.84 15.22
N VAL A 76 -3.74 -9.79 14.47
CA VAL A 76 -2.79 -8.75 14.06
C VAL A 76 -2.58 -7.76 15.20
N THR A 77 -1.32 -7.52 15.56
CA THR A 77 -0.95 -6.63 16.68
C THR A 77 -0.44 -5.26 16.24
N GLY A 78 -0.11 -5.11 14.96
CA GLY A 78 0.35 -3.86 14.38
C GLY A 78 0.37 -3.91 12.85
N ALA A 79 0.43 -2.74 12.21
CA ALA A 79 0.53 -2.64 10.76
C ALA A 79 1.49 -1.54 10.33
N ILE A 80 2.20 -1.79 9.24
CA ILE A 80 3.01 -0.81 8.53
C ILE A 80 2.33 -0.51 7.19
N LEU A 81 1.93 0.75 7.00
CA LEU A 81 1.21 1.24 5.84
C LEU A 81 2.15 2.13 5.02
N GLN A 82 2.68 1.60 3.91
CA GLN A 82 3.64 2.30 3.07
C GLN A 82 2.96 2.85 1.80
N SER A 83 2.88 4.16 1.68
CA SER A 83 2.29 4.85 0.52
C SER A 83 0.90 4.31 0.17
N GLY A 84 0.08 4.08 1.19
CA GLY A 84 -1.30 3.64 1.00
C GLY A 84 -2.13 4.79 0.47
N ASN A 85 -2.66 4.64 -0.73
CA ASN A 85 -3.67 5.56 -1.24
C ASN A 85 -5.02 5.20 -0.57
N LEU A 86 -5.20 5.61 0.69
CA LEU A 86 -6.25 5.09 1.59
C LEU A 86 -7.63 5.73 1.36
N CYS A 87 -7.70 6.88 0.68
CA CYS A 87 -8.94 7.62 0.46
C CYS A 87 -9.45 7.55 -0.99
N ASP A 88 -8.65 7.05 -1.94
CA ASP A 88 -9.00 7.10 -3.36
C ASP A 88 -10.06 6.02 -3.72
N PRO A 89 -11.22 6.44 -4.26
CA PRO A 89 -12.29 5.54 -4.68
C PRO A 89 -11.91 4.59 -5.82
N SER A 90 -10.80 4.85 -6.52
CA SER A 90 -10.21 3.97 -7.53
C SER A 90 -9.41 2.81 -6.92
N ILE A 91 -8.96 2.96 -5.66
CA ILE A 91 -8.13 1.99 -4.93
C ILE A 91 -8.90 1.28 -3.81
N SER A 92 -10.03 1.84 -3.35
CA SER A 92 -11.02 1.12 -2.52
C SER A 92 -12.44 1.64 -2.80
N ARG A 93 -13.46 0.77 -2.73
CA ARG A 93 -14.85 1.15 -3.08
C ARG A 93 -15.82 0.90 -1.95
N SER A 94 -16.90 1.65 -1.86
CA SER A 94 -18.06 1.19 -1.07
C SER A 94 -18.63 -0.10 -1.66
N LEU A 95 -19.36 -0.89 -0.86
CA LEU A 95 -20.06 -2.08 -1.36
C LEU A 95 -21.00 -1.75 -2.54
N VAL A 96 -21.69 -0.61 -2.48
CA VAL A 96 -22.57 -0.14 -3.55
C VAL A 96 -21.77 0.11 -4.84
N GLN A 97 -20.68 0.86 -4.75
CA GLN A 97 -19.82 1.15 -5.92
C GLN A 97 -19.19 -0.13 -6.49
N ALA A 98 -18.79 -1.08 -5.64
CA ALA A 98 -18.24 -2.36 -6.09
C ALA A 98 -19.26 -3.21 -6.87
N ARG A 99 -20.53 -3.20 -6.45
CA ARG A 99 -21.64 -3.87 -7.15
C ARG A 99 -21.99 -3.17 -8.46
N GLU A 100 -22.15 -1.84 -8.44
CA GLU A 100 -22.42 -1.05 -9.67
C GLU A 100 -21.33 -1.25 -10.73
N HIS A 101 -20.08 -1.33 -10.28
CA HIS A 101 -18.95 -1.62 -11.13
C HIS A 101 -19.01 -3.04 -11.73
N SER A 102 -19.33 -4.04 -10.89
CA SER A 102 -19.49 -5.43 -11.34
C SER A 102 -20.67 -5.59 -12.29
N ALA A 103 -21.78 -4.90 -12.05
CA ALA A 103 -22.93 -4.87 -12.95
C ALA A 103 -22.57 -4.23 -14.31
N SER A 104 -21.76 -3.18 -14.32
CA SER A 104 -21.25 -2.58 -15.57
C SER A 104 -20.37 -3.56 -16.35
N PHE A 105 -19.55 -4.34 -15.66
CA PHE A 105 -18.76 -5.43 -16.25
C PHE A 105 -19.65 -6.55 -16.80
N ASP A 106 -20.73 -6.91 -16.10
CA ASP A 106 -21.70 -7.90 -16.57
C ASP A 106 -22.41 -7.46 -17.86
N VAL A 107 -22.73 -6.17 -18.01
CA VAL A 107 -23.28 -5.63 -19.27
C VAL A 107 -22.32 -5.86 -20.44
N LEU A 108 -21.01 -5.63 -20.24
CA LEU A 108 -19.99 -5.88 -21.28
C LEU A 108 -19.97 -7.35 -21.70
N MET A 109 -20.11 -8.27 -20.73
CA MET A 109 -20.18 -9.71 -20.96
C MET A 109 -21.55 -10.19 -21.46
N LYS A 110 -22.49 -9.28 -21.76
CA LYS A 110 -23.88 -9.59 -22.14
C LYS A 110 -24.61 -10.43 -21.09
N SER A 111 -24.34 -10.13 -19.82
CA SER A 111 -24.92 -10.77 -18.63
C SER A 111 -24.68 -12.27 -18.54
N VAL A 112 -23.61 -12.78 -19.15
CA VAL A 112 -23.10 -14.13 -18.89
C VAL A 112 -22.46 -14.15 -17.51
N ASP A 113 -22.80 -15.14 -16.69
CA ASP A 113 -22.20 -15.29 -15.35
C ASP A 113 -20.68 -15.49 -15.46
N PRO A 114 -19.87 -14.54 -14.93
CA PRO A 114 -18.41 -14.62 -15.04
C PRO A 114 -17.83 -15.88 -14.38
N ARG A 115 -18.51 -16.47 -13.39
CA ARG A 115 -18.04 -17.68 -12.70
C ARG A 115 -18.02 -18.91 -13.58
N GLY A 116 -18.80 -18.91 -14.68
CA GLY A 116 -18.83 -19.99 -15.66
C GLY A 116 -17.82 -19.83 -16.80
N LEU A 117 -17.14 -18.69 -16.89
CA LEU A 117 -16.22 -18.39 -17.98
C LEU A 117 -14.81 -18.93 -17.71
N PRO A 118 -14.07 -19.36 -18.76
CA PRO A 118 -12.63 -19.61 -18.63
C PRO A 118 -11.90 -18.35 -18.19
N VAL A 119 -10.86 -18.50 -17.36
CA VAL A 119 -10.04 -17.38 -16.87
C VAL A 119 -9.52 -16.50 -18.02
N SER A 120 -9.09 -17.11 -19.13
CA SER A 120 -8.62 -16.35 -20.29
C SER A 120 -9.68 -15.43 -20.91
N ALA A 121 -10.95 -15.85 -20.90
CA ALA A 121 -12.06 -15.03 -21.39
C ALA A 121 -12.35 -13.87 -20.41
N LEU A 122 -12.33 -14.14 -19.10
CA LEU A 122 -12.49 -13.10 -18.09
C LEU A 122 -11.41 -12.02 -18.18
N LEU A 123 -10.15 -12.41 -18.41
CA LEU A 123 -9.06 -11.45 -18.57
C LEU A 123 -9.21 -10.63 -19.86
N GLN A 124 -9.68 -11.22 -20.97
CA GLN A 124 -9.99 -10.47 -22.19
C GLN A 124 -11.09 -9.43 -21.97
N TYR A 125 -12.16 -9.80 -21.26
CA TYR A 125 -13.21 -8.84 -20.89
C TYR A 125 -12.70 -7.77 -19.95
N GLN A 126 -11.86 -8.12 -18.96
CA GLN A 126 -11.24 -7.14 -18.06
C GLN A 126 -10.39 -6.13 -18.84
N ASP A 127 -9.61 -6.58 -19.83
CA ASP A 127 -8.79 -5.68 -20.64
C ASP A 127 -9.65 -4.70 -21.45
N GLU A 128 -10.75 -5.19 -22.04
CA GLU A 128 -11.72 -4.35 -22.74
C GLU A 128 -12.38 -3.35 -21.79
N PHE A 129 -12.83 -3.83 -20.64
CA PHE A 129 -13.46 -3.01 -19.62
C PHE A 129 -12.50 -1.92 -19.09
N THR A 130 -11.23 -2.25 -18.89
CA THR A 130 -10.17 -1.31 -18.47
C THR A 130 -9.93 -0.23 -19.51
N ARG A 131 -9.89 -0.59 -20.81
CA ARG A 131 -9.79 0.40 -21.89
C ARG A 131 -10.97 1.36 -21.93
N LEU A 132 -12.19 0.87 -21.67
CA LEU A 132 -13.40 1.70 -21.68
C LEU A 132 -13.47 2.66 -20.49
N ASN A 133 -12.84 2.33 -19.36
CA ASN A 133 -12.90 3.12 -18.12
C ASN A 133 -11.63 3.95 -17.85
N ALA A 134 -10.60 3.86 -18.70
CA ALA A 134 -9.39 4.69 -18.65
C ALA A 134 -8.67 4.75 -17.28
N GLY A 135 -8.60 3.63 -16.55
CA GLY A 135 -7.94 3.57 -15.25
C GLY A 135 -8.01 2.20 -14.57
N PRO A 136 -7.41 2.04 -13.37
CA PRO A 136 -7.52 0.81 -12.60
C PRO A 136 -8.99 0.50 -12.31
N THR A 137 -9.42 -0.70 -12.70
CA THR A 137 -10.83 -1.09 -12.64
C THR A 137 -11.19 -1.89 -11.40
N TRP A 138 -10.25 -2.58 -10.74
CA TRP A 138 -10.61 -3.52 -9.68
C TRP A 138 -9.93 -3.18 -8.36
N ALA A 139 -10.73 -3.04 -7.31
CA ALA A 139 -10.31 -2.59 -5.99
C ALA A 139 -11.07 -3.33 -4.87
N PRO A 140 -10.49 -3.47 -3.66
CA PRO A 140 -11.17 -4.02 -2.50
C PRO A 140 -12.40 -3.17 -2.12
N ALA A 141 -13.46 -3.86 -1.67
CA ALA A 141 -14.68 -3.22 -1.19
C ALA A 141 -14.63 -3.01 0.33
N ARG A 142 -15.00 -1.82 0.80
CA ARG A 142 -15.14 -1.40 2.20
C ARG A 142 -16.52 -1.79 2.74
N PRO A 143 -16.66 -2.20 4.00
CA PRO A 143 -17.96 -2.52 4.58
C PRO A 143 -18.83 -1.27 4.74
N ASP A 144 -20.15 -1.45 4.81
CA ASP A 144 -21.08 -0.33 5.07
C ASP A 144 -20.89 0.28 6.47
N ILE A 145 -20.44 -0.54 7.43
CA ILE A 145 -20.08 -0.13 8.79
C ILE A 145 -18.63 -0.53 9.04
N GLU A 146 -17.76 0.46 9.11
CA GLU A 146 -16.34 0.27 9.34
C GLU A 146 -16.03 0.02 10.81
N GLN A 147 -15.20 -0.98 11.07
CA GLN A 147 -14.57 -1.16 12.37
C GLN A 147 -13.47 -0.11 12.57
N PRO A 148 -13.27 0.35 13.82
CA PRO A 148 -12.23 1.30 14.12
C PRO A 148 -10.84 0.67 13.96
N LEU A 149 -9.86 1.49 13.56
CA LEU A 149 -8.45 1.07 13.58
C LEU A 149 -7.97 1.00 15.05
N ASP A 150 -7.87 -0.21 15.60
CA ASP A 150 -7.53 -0.46 17.01
C ASP A 150 -6.24 -1.29 17.19
N LEU A 151 -5.17 -0.88 16.50
CA LEU A 151 -3.83 -1.46 16.64
C LEU A 151 -2.74 -0.38 16.45
N ALA A 152 -1.51 -0.71 16.81
CA ALA A 152 -0.38 0.18 16.58
C ALA A 152 -0.09 0.33 15.08
N LEU A 153 0.17 1.56 14.63
CA LEU A 153 0.40 1.86 13.21
C LEU A 153 1.72 2.60 12.97
N LEU A 154 2.48 2.14 11.98
CA LEU A 154 3.58 2.89 11.36
C LEU A 154 3.16 3.23 9.93
N GLY A 155 2.79 4.48 9.70
CA GLY A 155 2.35 4.97 8.40
C GLY A 155 3.41 5.86 7.76
N GLY A 156 3.53 5.80 6.44
CA GLY A 156 4.34 6.80 5.73
C GLY A 156 4.13 6.82 4.23
N TRP A 157 4.75 7.80 3.61
CA TRP A 157 4.67 8.09 2.18
C TRP A 157 6.04 8.57 1.68
N ASN A 158 6.22 8.60 0.37
CA ASN A 158 7.40 9.16 -0.27
C ASN A 158 7.16 10.63 -0.64
N THR A 159 8.20 11.46 -0.71
CA THR A 159 8.06 12.89 -1.03
C THR A 159 7.38 13.17 -2.37
N ASP A 160 7.65 12.33 -3.37
CA ASP A 160 7.17 12.50 -4.74
C ASP A 160 6.31 11.29 -5.15
N ASP A 161 5.52 10.75 -4.21
CA ASP A 161 4.74 9.51 -4.37
C ASP A 161 3.89 9.52 -5.64
N ASP A 162 3.20 10.63 -5.94
CA ASP A 162 2.32 10.69 -7.11
C ASP A 162 3.04 10.93 -8.45
N LEU A 163 4.31 11.33 -8.42
CA LEU A 163 5.02 11.79 -9.62
C LEU A 163 4.98 10.79 -10.81
N PRO A 164 5.18 9.47 -10.62
CA PRO A 164 5.05 8.51 -11.72
C PRO A 164 3.65 8.47 -12.35
N PHE A 165 2.61 8.64 -11.54
CA PHE A 165 1.22 8.59 -12.00
C PHE A 165 0.83 9.85 -12.73
N THR A 166 1.25 11.02 -12.23
CA THR A 166 1.14 12.30 -12.95
C THR A 166 1.83 12.24 -14.32
N VAL A 167 3.07 11.71 -14.41
CA VAL A 167 3.76 11.57 -15.71
C VAL A 167 2.98 10.64 -16.67
N MET A 168 2.49 9.51 -16.15
CA MET A 168 1.73 8.53 -16.93
C MET A 168 0.39 9.08 -17.43
N SER A 169 -0.35 9.83 -16.59
CA SER A 169 -1.66 10.37 -16.94
C SER A 169 -1.60 11.43 -18.05
N HIS A 170 -0.49 12.17 -18.11
CA HIS A 170 -0.23 13.14 -19.17
C HIS A 170 0.40 12.54 -20.44
N ASN A 171 0.64 11.22 -20.48
CA ASN A 171 1.31 10.52 -21.58
C ASN A 171 2.64 11.18 -21.97
N LEU A 172 3.37 11.68 -20.97
CA LEU A 172 4.65 12.34 -21.17
C LEU A 172 5.76 11.29 -21.10
N ASP A 173 6.71 11.39 -22.03
CA ASP A 173 8.01 10.80 -21.77
C ASP A 173 8.64 11.57 -20.61
N ALA A 174 9.22 10.86 -19.64
CA ALA A 174 9.95 11.45 -18.51
C ALA A 174 11.14 12.35 -18.94
N LEU A 175 11.38 12.49 -20.25
CA LEU A 175 12.45 13.24 -20.91
C LEU A 175 11.97 14.51 -21.65
N THR A 176 10.66 14.78 -21.81
CA THR A 176 10.16 16.01 -22.47
C THR A 176 9.77 17.10 -21.45
N TRP A 177 10.81 17.70 -20.86
CA TRP A 177 10.87 18.51 -19.63
C TRP A 177 10.29 19.95 -19.63
N HIS A 178 9.44 20.34 -20.58
CA HIS A 178 9.07 21.76 -20.75
C HIS A 178 8.02 22.30 -19.74
N HIS A 179 7.39 21.43 -18.93
CA HIS A 179 6.32 21.79 -17.97
C HIS A 179 6.61 21.38 -16.52
N ARG A 180 7.90 21.20 -16.19
CA ARG A 180 8.39 20.60 -14.95
C ARG A 180 7.78 21.19 -13.67
N GLU A 181 7.81 22.51 -13.51
CA GLU A 181 7.34 23.16 -12.27
C GLU A 181 5.84 22.94 -12.00
N LEU A 182 5.00 22.95 -13.04
CA LEU A 182 3.56 22.74 -12.88
C LEU A 182 3.22 21.29 -12.55
N LEU A 183 3.92 20.33 -13.16
CA LEU A 183 3.72 18.91 -12.90
C LEU A 183 4.27 18.50 -11.53
N GLU A 184 5.39 19.09 -11.10
CA GLU A 184 5.92 18.90 -9.74
C GLU A 184 4.94 19.44 -8.70
N ALA A 185 4.39 20.64 -8.91
CA ALA A 185 3.39 21.21 -8.02
C ALA A 185 2.11 20.33 -7.95
N GLN A 186 1.66 19.80 -9.08
CA GLN A 186 0.53 18.87 -9.12
C GLN A 186 0.86 17.56 -8.37
N ALA A 187 1.99 16.93 -8.68
CA ALA A 187 2.42 15.70 -8.03
C ALA A 187 2.59 15.85 -6.51
N HIS A 188 3.05 17.01 -6.03
CA HIS A 188 3.14 17.30 -4.59
C HIS A 188 1.76 17.48 -3.95
N ALA A 189 0.83 18.16 -4.63
CA ALA A 189 -0.54 18.29 -4.15
C ALA A 189 -1.27 16.93 -4.10
N ASP A 190 -1.08 16.10 -5.13
CA ASP A 190 -1.65 14.75 -5.19
C ASP A 190 -0.97 13.83 -4.16
N THR A 191 0.35 13.95 -3.97
CA THR A 191 1.07 13.23 -2.90
C THR A 191 0.49 13.55 -1.52
N ALA A 192 0.23 14.83 -1.24
CA ALA A 192 -0.34 15.25 0.02
C ALA A 192 -1.75 14.67 0.23
N SER A 193 -2.63 14.84 -0.76
CA SER A 193 -4.05 14.49 -0.62
C SER A 193 -4.34 12.99 -0.74
N LEU A 194 -3.59 12.25 -1.56
CA LEU A 194 -3.83 10.83 -1.81
C LEU A 194 -3.07 9.92 -0.84
N TYR A 195 -1.91 10.35 -0.32
CA TYR A 195 -1.05 9.50 0.49
C TYR A 195 -0.82 10.04 1.90
N ALA A 196 -0.40 11.30 2.04
CA ALA A 196 -0.02 11.86 3.34
C ALA A 196 -1.23 12.06 4.27
N GLU A 197 -2.23 12.83 3.83
CA GLU A 197 -3.43 13.15 4.62
C GLU A 197 -4.18 11.87 5.05
N PRO A 198 -4.48 10.91 4.16
CA PRO A 198 -5.19 9.69 4.55
C PRO A 198 -4.38 8.80 5.50
N THR A 199 -3.06 8.76 5.33
CA THR A 199 -2.17 8.07 6.28
C THR A 199 -2.28 8.70 7.66
N LEU A 200 -2.20 10.04 7.76
CA LEU A 200 -2.31 10.76 9.02
C LEU A 200 -3.69 10.61 9.67
N GLU A 201 -4.77 10.53 8.89
CA GLU A 201 -6.12 10.22 9.38
C GLU A 201 -6.18 8.84 10.03
N ALA A 202 -5.64 7.81 9.37
CA ALA A 202 -5.57 6.45 9.92
C ALA A 202 -4.75 6.39 11.22
N LEU A 203 -3.63 7.12 11.28
CA LEU A 203 -2.83 7.27 12.51
C LEU A 203 -3.62 7.99 13.61
N GLY A 204 -4.37 9.03 13.25
CA GLY A 204 -5.23 9.81 14.14
C GLY A 204 -6.30 8.96 14.82
N GLU A 205 -6.93 8.09 14.04
CA GLU A 205 -7.95 7.16 14.56
C GLU A 205 -7.34 6.12 15.50
N SER A 206 -6.23 5.48 15.10
CA SER A 206 -5.48 4.56 15.96
C SER A 206 -5.08 5.22 17.29
N TYR A 207 -4.58 6.45 17.23
CA TYR A 207 -4.25 7.25 18.41
C TYR A 207 -5.46 7.55 19.29
N ALA A 208 -6.61 7.90 18.71
CA ALA A 208 -7.85 8.15 19.45
C ALA A 208 -8.34 6.90 20.20
N ASN A 209 -8.02 5.70 19.70
CA ASN A 209 -8.27 4.42 20.37
C ASN A 209 -7.20 4.05 21.42
N GLY A 210 -6.27 4.96 21.73
CA GLY A 210 -5.21 4.75 22.72
C GLY A 210 -4.07 3.85 22.22
N ARG A 211 -3.95 3.66 20.91
CA ARG A 211 -2.86 2.90 20.29
C ARG A 211 -1.74 3.84 19.87
N PRO A 212 -0.48 3.39 19.91
CA PRO A 212 0.62 4.25 19.53
C PRO A 212 0.78 4.27 18.00
N ALA A 213 1.21 5.43 17.49
CA ALA A 213 1.30 5.71 16.05
C ALA A 213 2.64 6.36 15.71
N TRP A 214 3.14 6.12 14.50
CA TRP A 214 4.35 6.73 13.96
C TRP A 214 4.13 7.12 12.51
N ALA A 215 4.55 8.33 12.16
CA ALA A 215 4.53 8.83 10.79
C ALA A 215 5.96 8.94 10.25
N TYR A 216 6.17 8.57 8.99
CA TYR A 216 7.40 8.87 8.27
C TYR A 216 7.15 9.45 6.88
N GLN A 217 8.11 10.23 6.40
CA GLN A 217 8.22 10.61 5.01
C GLN A 217 9.56 10.13 4.48
N PHE A 218 9.54 9.34 3.41
CA PHE A 218 10.74 8.91 2.71
C PHE A 218 11.16 9.97 1.68
N THR A 219 12.33 10.55 1.89
CA THR A 219 12.84 11.73 1.18
C THR A 219 14.06 11.41 0.32
N TRP A 220 14.58 10.17 0.36
CA TRP A 220 15.76 9.80 -0.43
C TRP A 220 15.41 9.66 -1.91
N SER A 221 16.28 10.19 -2.77
CA SER A 221 16.22 10.01 -4.22
C SER A 221 17.62 9.78 -4.80
N ALA A 222 17.68 9.06 -5.91
CA ALA A 222 18.92 8.85 -6.64
C ALA A 222 19.42 10.19 -7.25
N PRO A 223 20.69 10.58 -7.08
CA PRO A 223 21.22 11.82 -7.64
C PRO A 223 20.98 11.95 -9.15
N GLY A 224 20.32 13.04 -9.56
CA GLY A 224 20.00 13.30 -10.96
C GLY A 224 18.85 12.46 -11.53
N SER A 225 18.19 11.65 -10.71
CA SER A 225 16.97 10.94 -11.12
C SER A 225 15.83 11.92 -11.35
N PRO A 226 15.09 11.78 -12.48
CA PRO A 226 13.89 12.58 -12.73
C PRO A 226 12.71 12.21 -11.82
N TRP A 227 12.83 11.12 -11.08
CA TRP A 227 11.71 10.51 -10.33
C TRP A 227 11.61 10.98 -8.88
N GLY A 228 12.57 11.76 -8.37
CA GLY A 228 12.56 12.15 -6.96
C GLY A 228 12.48 10.94 -6.01
N ALA A 229 11.85 11.11 -4.86
CA ALA A 229 11.48 10.02 -3.98
C ALA A 229 10.10 9.49 -4.41
N CYS A 230 10.05 8.77 -5.55
CA CYS A 230 8.81 8.32 -6.16
C CYS A 230 8.14 7.13 -5.45
N HIS A 231 6.92 6.82 -5.86
CA HIS A 231 6.22 5.60 -5.46
C HIS A 231 7.08 4.32 -5.49
N CYS A 232 6.96 3.51 -4.44
CA CYS A 232 7.66 2.24 -4.24
C CYS A 232 9.20 2.33 -4.09
N ILE A 233 9.80 3.52 -4.11
CA ILE A 233 11.27 3.67 -4.07
C ILE A 233 11.89 3.16 -2.77
N GLU A 234 11.10 3.04 -1.71
CA GLU A 234 11.51 2.60 -0.39
C GLU A 234 11.53 1.05 -0.24
N ILE A 235 10.84 0.31 -1.13
CA ILE A 235 10.77 -1.16 -1.08
C ILE A 235 12.17 -1.83 -1.12
N PRO A 236 13.10 -1.43 -2.01
CA PRO A 236 14.46 -1.98 -2.05
C PRO A 236 15.22 -1.80 -0.73
N PHE A 237 14.93 -0.74 0.03
CA PHE A 237 15.55 -0.46 1.33
C PHE A 237 15.05 -1.43 2.39
N VAL A 238 13.74 -1.77 2.37
CA VAL A 238 13.12 -2.73 3.31
C VAL A 238 13.47 -4.18 2.95
N LEU A 239 13.36 -4.58 1.68
CA LEU A 239 13.53 -5.97 1.27
C LEU A 239 14.98 -6.38 1.00
N GLY A 240 15.87 -5.41 0.75
CA GLY A 240 17.23 -5.70 0.30
C GLY A 240 17.22 -6.35 -1.09
N ALA A 241 18.04 -7.39 -1.29
CA ALA A 241 18.12 -8.15 -2.56
C ALA A 241 18.45 -7.28 -3.79
N GLN A 242 19.55 -6.51 -3.69
CA GLN A 242 20.07 -5.55 -4.67
C GLN A 242 19.97 -5.99 -6.14
N TYR A 243 20.25 -7.26 -6.43
CA TYR A 243 20.16 -7.79 -7.80
C TYR A 243 18.76 -7.65 -8.38
N ALA A 244 17.70 -7.83 -7.61
CA ALA A 244 16.31 -7.76 -8.08
C ALA A 244 15.94 -6.37 -8.63
N TRP A 245 16.60 -5.32 -8.15
CA TRP A 245 16.23 -3.92 -8.43
C TRP A 245 17.15 -3.21 -9.42
N ARG A 246 18.20 -3.88 -9.93
CA ARG A 246 19.24 -3.26 -10.79
C ARG A 246 18.73 -2.63 -12.10
N HIS A 247 17.52 -2.98 -12.51
CA HIS A 247 16.88 -2.45 -13.73
C HIS A 247 15.77 -1.44 -13.41
N ALA A 248 15.54 -1.11 -12.14
CA ALA A 248 14.56 -0.10 -11.75
C ALA A 248 15.04 1.29 -12.20
N PRO A 249 14.28 2.01 -13.03
CA PRO A 249 14.68 3.33 -13.53
C PRO A 249 14.95 4.35 -12.42
N MET A 250 14.17 4.29 -11.33
CA MET A 250 14.31 5.17 -10.16
C MET A 250 15.62 4.98 -9.39
N LEU A 251 16.34 3.86 -9.61
CA LEU A 251 17.62 3.56 -8.97
C LEU A 251 18.80 3.63 -9.94
N HIS A 252 18.59 4.11 -11.17
CA HIS A 252 19.62 4.14 -12.19
C HIS A 252 20.84 4.96 -11.73
N GLY A 253 22.03 4.38 -11.81
CA GLY A 253 23.28 5.03 -11.43
C GLY A 253 23.60 5.02 -9.93
N VAL A 254 22.75 4.43 -9.09
CA VAL A 254 22.99 4.32 -7.65
C VAL A 254 23.92 3.14 -7.37
N PRO A 255 25.06 3.36 -6.67
CA PRO A 255 25.93 2.28 -6.21
C PRO A 255 25.18 1.29 -5.30
N SER A 256 25.40 0.00 -5.53
CA SER A 256 24.65 -1.07 -4.84
C SER A 256 24.92 -1.15 -3.33
N ASP A 257 26.07 -0.65 -2.87
CA ASP A 257 26.49 -0.58 -1.46
C ASP A 257 25.80 0.55 -0.68
N GLN A 258 25.42 1.65 -1.34
CA GLN A 258 24.68 2.74 -0.72
C GLN A 258 23.27 2.29 -0.30
N LEU A 259 22.55 1.56 -1.17
CA LEU A 259 21.22 1.02 -0.85
C LEU A 259 21.23 0.10 0.38
N GLU A 260 22.27 -0.74 0.51
CA GLU A 260 22.39 -1.66 1.65
C GLU A 260 22.65 -0.92 2.96
N THR A 261 23.51 0.10 2.91
CA THR A 261 23.91 0.91 4.06
C THR A 261 22.71 1.65 4.64
N TYR A 262 22.00 2.37 3.77
CA TYR A 262 20.78 3.10 4.09
C TYR A 262 19.62 2.19 4.50
N GLY A 263 19.41 1.10 3.75
CA GLY A 263 18.33 0.16 4.06
C GLY A 263 18.49 -0.56 5.40
N ARG A 264 19.71 -0.68 5.95
CA ARG A 264 19.92 -1.34 7.25
C ARG A 264 19.15 -0.67 8.37
N GLN A 265 19.15 0.66 8.38
CA GLN A 265 18.46 1.45 9.41
C GLN A 265 16.94 1.32 9.29
N MET A 266 16.42 1.36 8.06
CA MET A 266 15.00 1.13 7.79
C MET A 266 14.57 -0.29 8.19
N ARG A 267 15.33 -1.32 7.82
CA ARG A 267 15.07 -2.72 8.22
C ARG A 267 15.09 -2.89 9.74
N GLN A 268 15.99 -2.18 10.43
CA GLN A 268 16.03 -2.18 11.88
C GLN A 268 14.75 -1.58 12.46
N ALA A 269 14.33 -0.41 11.99
CA ALA A 269 13.11 0.24 12.45
C ALA A 269 11.85 -0.61 12.21
N TRP A 270 11.72 -1.24 11.03
CA TRP A 270 10.60 -2.13 10.72
C TRP A 270 10.60 -3.37 11.61
N ALA A 271 11.79 -3.94 11.87
CA ALA A 271 11.94 -5.10 12.75
C ALA A 271 11.65 -4.76 14.22
N GLU A 272 12.05 -3.58 14.70
CA GLU A 272 11.73 -3.10 16.05
C GLU A 272 10.23 -2.84 16.18
N PHE A 273 9.61 -2.20 15.19
CA PHE A 273 8.16 -2.00 15.17
C PHE A 273 7.42 -3.35 15.21
N ALA A 274 7.83 -4.32 14.41
CA ALA A 274 7.21 -5.64 14.42
C ALA A 274 7.36 -6.39 15.77
N ARG A 275 8.42 -6.11 16.54
CA ARG A 275 8.65 -6.73 17.86
C ARG A 275 7.94 -6.03 19.00
N HIS A 276 7.88 -4.71 18.95
CA HIS A 276 7.59 -3.87 20.11
C HIS A 276 6.46 -2.89 19.88
N ALA A 277 5.88 -2.86 18.68
CA ALA A 277 5.05 -1.76 18.22
C ALA A 277 5.75 -0.43 18.52
N ASN A 278 7.04 -0.33 18.21
CA ASN A 278 7.86 0.88 18.35
C ASN A 278 9.09 0.76 17.43
N PRO A 279 9.30 1.68 16.47
CA PRO A 279 10.41 1.63 15.53
C PRO A 279 11.80 1.96 16.13
N GLY A 280 11.88 2.44 17.37
CA GLY A 280 13.13 2.64 18.10
C GLY A 280 13.47 4.10 18.43
N GLY A 281 14.65 4.31 19.02
CA GLY A 281 14.94 5.48 19.88
C GLY A 281 14.98 6.86 19.22
N GLU A 282 15.33 6.98 17.94
CA GLU A 282 15.33 8.28 17.24
C GLU A 282 13.97 8.63 16.62
N TRP A 283 13.07 7.65 16.56
CA TRP A 283 11.74 7.85 16.00
C TRP A 283 10.83 8.51 17.02
N ARG A 284 10.32 9.68 16.64
CA ARG A 284 9.34 10.40 17.44
C ARG A 284 7.96 9.79 17.21
N PRO A 285 7.20 9.47 18.27
CA PRO A 285 5.81 9.04 18.11
C PRO A 285 5.01 10.17 17.46
N TRP A 286 4.08 9.80 16.60
CA TRP A 286 3.16 10.75 16.01
C TRP A 286 1.98 10.97 16.97
N THR A 287 1.58 12.23 17.12
CA THR A 287 0.33 12.61 17.80
C THR A 287 -0.36 13.70 16.98
N PRO A 288 -1.71 13.82 17.06
CA PRO A 288 -2.42 14.90 16.38
C PRO A 288 -1.99 16.30 16.82
N HIS A 289 -1.38 16.44 18.00
CA HIS A 289 -0.97 17.72 18.57
C HIS A 289 0.45 18.13 18.14
N GLU A 290 1.38 17.19 18.12
CA GLU A 290 2.78 17.46 17.74
C GLU A 290 3.01 17.34 16.23
N GLY A 291 2.24 16.48 15.56
CA GLY A 291 2.36 16.25 14.11
C GLY A 291 3.74 15.78 13.67
N ALA A 292 4.49 15.10 14.56
CA ALA A 292 5.87 14.72 14.30
C ALA A 292 5.95 13.73 13.13
N ILE A 293 6.63 14.14 12.05
CA ILE A 293 6.95 13.29 10.90
C ILE A 293 8.45 12.97 10.97
N ASN A 294 8.78 11.68 10.84
CA ASN A 294 10.14 11.18 10.81
C ASN A 294 10.66 11.17 9.36
N LEU A 295 11.65 12.01 9.04
CA LEU A 295 12.20 12.11 7.68
C LEU A 295 13.26 11.03 7.45
N VAL A 296 13.12 10.26 6.37
CA VAL A 296 13.98 9.14 6.03
C VAL A 296 14.60 9.43 4.65
N PRO A 297 15.86 9.91 4.57
CA PRO A 297 16.98 9.38 5.32
C PRO A 297 17.54 10.33 6.37
N ASP A 298 16.91 11.46 6.71
CA ASP A 298 17.51 12.44 7.63
C ASP A 298 17.79 11.82 9.02
N LEU A 299 17.00 10.82 9.43
CA LEU A 299 17.28 9.96 10.58
C LEU A 299 18.56 9.11 10.46
N TRP A 300 19.17 9.02 9.28
CA TRP A 300 20.33 8.18 9.02
C TRP A 300 21.68 8.88 9.29
N GLY A 301 21.67 10.19 9.56
CA GLY A 301 22.87 11.01 9.75
C GLY A 301 23.69 11.18 8.46
N GLU A 302 24.56 12.19 8.42
CA GLU A 302 25.62 12.23 7.40
C GLU A 302 26.54 11.02 7.63
N VAL A 303 26.49 10.04 6.73
CA VAL A 303 27.43 8.90 6.69
C VAL A 303 28.74 9.34 6.06
#